data_AF-A0A5K1FMM3-F1
#
_entry.id   AF-A0A5K1FMM3-F1
#
_cell.length_a   1.000
_cell.length_b   1.000
_cell.length_c   1.000
_cell.angle_alpha   90.00
_cell.angle_beta   90.00
_cell.angle_gamma   90.00
#
_symmetry.space_group_name_H-M   'P 1'
#
loop_
_entity.id
_entity.type
_entity.pdbx_description
1 polymer ?
#
loop_
_entity_poly.entity_id
_entity_poly.type
_entity_poly.pdbx_seq_one_letter_code
_entity_poly.pdbx_strand_id
1 'polypeptide(L)' 'NDPKDADIIWTSFQVDEEIKNTIGIKDHQYINQFPFEACLVMKHHLAETIHK' A
#
# COMPACT_ATOMS: atom_id res chain seq x y z
N ASN A 1 -20.72 -6.62 1.25
CA ASN A 1 -19.57 -6.28 0.39
C ASN A 1 -18.73 -5.19 1.04
N ASP A 2 -18.43 -5.34 2.33
CA ASP A 2 -17.52 -4.44 3.04
C ASP A 2 -16.09 -4.97 2.80
N PRO A 3 -15.10 -4.12 2.44
CA PRO A 3 -13.70 -4.51 2.31
C PRO A 3 -13.14 -5.29 3.51
N LYS A 4 -13.70 -5.12 4.71
CA LYS A 4 -13.29 -5.79 5.95
C LYS A 4 -13.55 -7.30 5.99
N ASP A 5 -14.39 -7.78 5.07
CA ASP A 5 -14.78 -9.19 4.96
C ASP A 5 -14.10 -9.89 3.77
N ALA A 6 -13.29 -9.18 2.99
CA ALA A 6 -12.62 -9.71 1.80
C ALA A 6 -11.22 -10.25 2.14
N ASP A 7 -10.88 -11.45 1.69
CA ASP A 7 -9.53 -12.01 1.91
C ASP A 7 -8.45 -11.28 1.08
N ILE A 8 -8.84 -10.78 -0.10
CA ILE A 8 -7.98 -10.07 -1.04
C ILE A 8 -8.60 -8.71 -1.36
N ILE A 9 -7.84 -7.65 -1.13
CA ILE A 9 -8.21 -6.27 -1.42
C ILE A 9 -7.36 -5.78 -2.58
N TRP A 10 -8.03 -5.36 -3.65
CA TRP A 10 -7.39 -4.77 -4.84
C TRP A 10 -7.76 -3.30 -4.94
N THR A 11 -6.77 -2.42 -4.92
CA THR A 11 -6.97 -0.97 -4.93
C THR A 11 -6.00 -0.29 -5.89
N SER A 12 -6.50 0.77 -6.53
CA SER A 12 -5.71 1.70 -7.36
C SER A 12 -5.09 2.84 -6.56
N PHE A 13 -5.44 2.98 -5.28
CA PHE A 13 -4.92 4.02 -4.38
C PHE A 13 -3.92 3.43 -3.41
N GLN A 14 -2.89 4.21 -3.08
CA GLN A 14 -1.90 3.81 -2.10
C GLN A 14 -2.56 3.62 -0.73
N VAL A 15 -2.24 2.51 -0.06
CA VAL A 15 -2.69 2.20 1.29
C VAL A 15 -1.49 2.35 2.20
N ASP A 16 -1.45 3.45 2.95
CA ASP A 16 -0.54 3.59 4.08
C ASP A 16 -1.18 3.02 5.36
N GLU A 17 -0.41 3.05 6.46
CA GLU A 17 -0.88 2.54 7.75
C GLU A 17 -2.08 3.34 8.31
N GLU A 18 -2.18 4.63 8.03
CA GLU A 18 -3.31 5.45 8.49
C GLU A 18 -4.61 5.02 7.79
N ILE A 19 -4.54 4.86 6.47
CA ILE A 19 -5.64 4.36 5.66
C ILE A 19 -5.97 2.94 6.11
N LYS A 20 -4.99 2.02 6.20
CA LYS A 20 -5.19 0.63 6.65
C LYS A 20 -6.01 0.56 7.94
N ASN A 21 -5.65 1.39 8.94
CA ASN A 21 -6.35 1.47 10.21
C ASN A 21 -7.76 2.07 10.09
N THR A 22 -7.94 3.13 9.29
CA THR A 22 -9.23 3.82 9.12
C THR A 22 -10.27 2.94 8.43
N ILE A 23 -9.87 2.19 7.40
CA ILE A 23 -10.76 1.22 6.73
C ILE A 23 -10.91 -0.09 7.50
N GLY A 24 -10.11 -0.31 8.56
CA GLY A 24 -10.18 -1.50 9.40
C GLY A 24 -9.68 -2.76 8.68
N ILE A 25 -8.65 -2.62 7.83
CA ILE A 25 -7.99 -3.76 7.19
C ILE A 25 -7.21 -4.53 8.26
N LYS A 26 -7.48 -5.82 8.34
CA LYS A 26 -6.89 -6.76 9.30
C LYS A 26 -5.63 -7.38 8.72
N ASP A 27 -4.71 -7.81 9.59
CA ASP A 27 -3.40 -8.34 9.19
C ASP A 27 -3.44 -9.66 8.40
N HIS A 28 -4.57 -10.38 8.40
CA HIS A 28 -4.74 -11.60 7.62
C HIS A 28 -5.22 -11.35 6.19
N GLN A 29 -5.59 -10.11 5.85
CA GLN A 29 -6.04 -9.74 4.51
C GLN A 29 -4.84 -9.39 3.63
N TYR A 30 -4.90 -9.73 2.36
CA TYR A 30 -3.85 -9.43 1.38
C TYR A 30 -4.20 -8.18 0.58
N ILE A 31 -3.23 -7.28 0.41
CA ILE A 31 -3.34 -6.08 -0.43
C ILE A 31 -2.34 -6.13 -1.58
N ASN A 32 -2.69 -5.54 -2.72
CA ASN A 32 -1.85 -5.51 -3.93
C ASN A 32 -0.70 -4.48 -3.89
N GLN A 33 -0.19 -4.16 -2.70
CA GLN A 33 0.83 -3.12 -2.48
C GLN A 33 1.86 -3.56 -1.45
N PHE A 34 3.09 -3.09 -1.62
CA PHE A 34 4.17 -3.35 -0.67
C PHE A 34 4.40 -2.14 0.24
N PRO A 35 4.79 -2.36 1.51
CA PRO A 35 5.25 -1.26 2.37
C PRO A 35 6.38 -0.46 1.70
N PHE A 36 6.30 0.87 1.77
CA PHE A 36 7.29 1.81 1.21
C PHE A 36 7.45 1.79 -0.31
N GLU A 37 6.50 1.25 -1.06
CA GLU A 37 6.53 1.25 -2.55
C GLU A 37 6.71 2.66 -3.14
N ALA A 38 6.17 3.70 -2.50
CA ALA A 38 6.34 5.10 -2.90
C ALA A 38 7.82 5.56 -2.92
N CYS A 39 8.70 4.94 -2.14
CA CYS A 39 10.13 5.22 -2.16
C CYS A 39 10.82 4.71 -3.44
N LEU A 40 10.22 3.77 -4.16
CA LEU A 40 10.76 3.25 -5.43
C LEU A 40 10.00 3.80 -6.64
N VAL A 41 8.69 4.03 -6.52
CA VAL A 41 7.83 4.39 -7.65
C VAL A 41 7.85 5.91 -7.93
N MET A 42 8.15 6.74 -6.93
CA MET A 42 8.26 8.18 -7.16
C MET A 42 9.56 8.54 -7.87
N LYS A 43 9.46 9.24 -9.01
CA LYS A 43 10.60 9.61 -9.87
C LYS A 43 11.75 10.27 -9.11
N HIS A 44 11.44 11.11 -8.13
CA HIS A 44 12.44 11.82 -7.32
C HIS A 44 13.21 10.86 -6.41
N HIS A 45 12.51 9.95 -5.71
CA HIS A 45 13.16 8.93 -4.88
C HIS A 45 13.91 7.89 -5.71
N LEU A 46 13.39 7.54 -6.90
CA LEU A 46 14.06 6.64 -7.83
C LEU A 46 15.39 7.24 -8.32
N ALA A 47 15.40 8.53 -8.65
CA ALA A 47 16.62 9.23 -9.06
C ALA A 47 17.67 9.25 -7.92
N GLU A 48 17.26 9.51 -6.68
CA GLU A 48 18.14 9.46 -5.51
C GLU A 48 18.69 8.06 -5.24
N THR A 49 17.87 7.02 -5.43
CA THR A 49 18.26 5.63 -5.20
C THR A 49 19.23 5.11 -6.27
N ILE A 50 19.04 5.48 -7.53
CA ILE A 50 19.94 5.10 -8.64
C ILE A 50 21.27 5.86 -8.58
N HIS A 51 21.27 7.08 -8.03
CA HIS A 51 22.47 7.92 -7.96
C HIS A 51 23.46 7.54 -6.83
N LYS A 52 23.02 6.71 -5.86
CA LYS A 52 23.88 6.12 -4.83
C LYS A 52 24.39 4.74 -5.24
#